data_AF-A0A4R6P067-F1
#
_entry.id   AF-A0A4R6P067-F1
#
_cell.length_a   1.000
_cell.length_b   1.000
_cell.length_c   1.000
_cell.angle_alpha   90.00
_cell.angle_beta   90.00
_cell.angle_gamma   90.00
#
_symmetry.space_group_name_H-M   'P 1'
#
loop_
_entity.id
_entity.type
_entity.pdbx_description
1 polymer ?
#
loop_
_entity_poly.entity_id
_entity_poly.type
_entity_poly.pdbx_seq_one_letter_code
_entity_poly.pdbx_strand_id
1 'polypeptide(L)'
;MRAWHWTNTHSAEWADAYYVRNQEVSPDDARRIVESLGTYTFPHLDRQPVARQQSTIDAIDAAGELPQKITAADGFDLRFDAAITEAVTASGVSYCGV
;
A
#
# COMPACT_ATOMS: atom_id res chain seq x y z
N MET A 1 -1.58 -2.43 10.39
CA MET A 1 -1.81 -3.81 9.90
C MET A 1 -3.20 -4.34 10.23
N ARG A 2 -3.63 -4.32 11.50
CA ARG A 2 -5.00 -4.72 11.90
C ARG A 2 -6.14 -4.06 11.10
N ALA A 3 -6.06 -2.75 10.83
CA ALA A 3 -7.08 -2.07 10.03
C ALA A 3 -7.19 -2.66 8.60
N TRP A 4 -6.06 -2.89 7.94
CA TRP A 4 -6.02 -3.53 6.62
C TRP A 4 -6.48 -5.00 6.65
N HIS A 5 -6.18 -5.74 7.72
CA HIS A 5 -6.75 -7.07 7.93
C HIS A 5 -8.28 -7.03 8.00
N TRP A 6 -8.82 -6.08 8.76
CA TRP A 6 -10.26 -5.88 8.88
C TRP A 6 -10.85 -5.55 7.51
N THR A 7 -10.25 -4.64 6.75
CA THR A 7 -10.67 -4.34 5.37
C THR A 7 -10.68 -5.57 4.46
N ASN A 8 -9.67 -6.45 4.55
CA ASN A 8 -9.63 -7.69 3.77
C ASN A 8 -10.79 -8.65 4.14
N THR A 9 -11.21 -8.67 5.40
CA THR A 9 -12.23 -9.60 5.92
C THR A 9 -13.65 -9.01 5.97
N HIS A 10 -13.77 -7.69 5.81
CA HIS A 10 -15.02 -6.93 5.90
C HIS A 10 -15.15 -5.98 4.70
N SER A 11 -14.81 -6.46 3.51
CA SER A 11 -14.69 -5.64 2.29
C SER A 11 -16.00 -4.93 1.91
N ALA A 12 -17.15 -5.57 2.11
CA ALA A 12 -18.46 -4.96 1.87
C ALA A 12 -18.78 -3.82 2.85
N GLU A 13 -18.49 -4.03 4.15
CA GLU A 13 -18.66 -2.98 5.17
C GLU A 13 -17.69 -1.82 4.94
N TRP A 14 -16.47 -2.12 4.50
CA TRP A 14 -15.50 -1.11 4.09
C TRP A 14 -15.98 -0.30 2.89
N ALA A 15 -16.50 -0.97 1.85
CA ALA A 15 -17.03 -0.31 0.65
C ALA A 15 -18.15 0.68 1.01
N ASP A 16 -19.09 0.23 1.83
CA ASP A 16 -20.23 1.03 2.27
C ASP A 16 -19.81 2.19 3.20
N ALA A 17 -18.96 1.93 4.20
CA ALA A 17 -18.54 2.96 5.14
C ALA A 17 -17.67 4.05 4.50
N TYR A 18 -16.67 3.65 3.71
CA TYR A 18 -15.66 4.58 3.21
C TYR A 18 -16.03 5.18 1.85
N TYR A 19 -16.46 4.36 0.90
CA TYR A 19 -16.74 4.85 -0.45
C TYR A 19 -18.18 5.36 -0.58
N VAL A 20 -19.18 4.62 -0.10
CA VAL A 20 -20.58 5.06 -0.25
C VAL A 20 -20.92 6.20 0.69
N ARG A 21 -20.85 5.98 2.01
CA ARG A 21 -21.30 6.99 2.98
C ARG A 21 -20.38 8.19 3.10
N ASN A 22 -19.07 7.97 2.98
CA ASN A 22 -18.08 9.02 3.25
C ASN A 22 -17.55 9.70 1.98
N GLN A 23 -17.44 9.00 0.85
CA GLN A 23 -17.03 9.60 -0.43
C GLN A 23 -18.17 9.79 -1.43
N GLU A 24 -19.42 9.47 -1.03
CA GLU A 24 -20.63 9.63 -1.86
C GLU A 24 -20.55 8.90 -3.21
N VAL A 25 -19.76 7.81 -3.27
CA VAL A 25 -19.63 6.96 -4.45
C VAL A 25 -20.84 6.03 -4.55
N SER A 26 -21.28 5.72 -5.77
CA SER A 26 -22.37 4.76 -5.98
C SER A 26 -22.01 3.39 -5.37
N PRO A 27 -22.98 2.61 -4.83
CA PRO A 27 -22.69 1.29 -4.29
C PRO A 27 -22.01 0.34 -5.29
N ASP A 28 -22.38 0.44 -6.57
CA ASP A 28 -21.80 -0.37 -7.63
C ASP A 28 -20.33 0.00 -7.89
N ASP A 29 -20.00 1.29 -7.90
CA ASP A 29 -18.61 1.73 -8.09
C ASP A 29 -17.76 1.49 -6.85
N ALA A 30 -18.32 1.64 -5.66
CA ALA A 30 -17.65 1.28 -4.40
C ALA A 30 -17.22 -0.20 -4.40
N ARG A 31 -18.12 -1.10 -4.84
CA ARG A 31 -17.79 -2.53 -5.00
C ARG A 31 -16.67 -2.73 -6.01
N ARG A 32 -16.74 -2.10 -7.20
CA ARG A 32 -15.70 -2.21 -8.24
C ARG A 32 -14.33 -1.71 -7.75
N ILE A 33 -14.31 -0.60 -7.01
CA ILE A 33 -13.09 -0.04 -6.43
C ILE A 33 -12.47 -1.06 -5.48
N VAL A 34 -13.23 -1.55 -4.50
CA VAL A 34 -12.71 -2.51 -3.52
C VAL A 34 -12.24 -3.81 -4.18
N GLU A 35 -12.96 -4.32 -5.18
CA GLU A 35 -12.53 -5.49 -5.95
C GLU A 35 -11.21 -5.26 -6.69
N SER A 36 -11.01 -4.07 -7.29
CA SER A 36 -9.78 -3.73 -8.02
C SER A 36 -8.55 -3.58 -7.13
N LEU A 37 -8.74 -3.25 -5.85
CA LEU A 37 -7.67 -3.11 -4.87
C LEU A 37 -7.12 -4.49 -4.42
N GLY A 38 -7.94 -5.53 -4.54
CA GLY A 38 -7.57 -6.90 -4.16
C GLY A 38 -7.32 -7.06 -2.66
N THR A 39 -6.53 -8.07 -2.31
CA THR A 39 -6.13 -8.31 -0.91
C THR A 39 -4.93 -7.46 -0.55
N TYR A 40 -5.06 -6.63 0.48
CA TYR A 40 -3.94 -5.88 1.02
C TYR A 40 -2.89 -6.82 1.61
N THR A 41 -1.67 -6.68 1.12
CA THR A 41 -0.48 -7.40 1.56
C THR A 41 0.61 -6.42 1.92
N PHE A 42 1.59 -6.86 2.72
CA PHE A 42 2.68 -6.00 3.20
C PHE A 42 4.01 -6.47 2.61
N PRO A 43 4.84 -5.61 2.02
CA PRO A 43 6.18 -6.00 1.60
C PRO A 43 7.11 -6.07 2.81
N HIS A 44 8.19 -6.84 2.69
CA HIS A 44 9.38 -6.59 3.49
C HIS A 44 9.95 -5.22 3.13
N LEU A 45 10.48 -4.52 4.12
CA LEU A 45 11.20 -3.28 3.92
C LEU A 45 12.66 -3.60 3.56
N ASP A 46 12.84 -4.05 2.32
CA ASP A 46 14.13 -4.47 1.77
C ASP A 46 14.50 -3.69 0.49
N ARG A 47 15.38 -4.26 -0.33
CA ARG A 47 15.83 -3.63 -1.58
C ARG A 47 14.73 -3.51 -2.64
N GLN A 48 13.72 -4.37 -2.65
CA GLN A 48 12.67 -4.33 -3.66
C GLN A 48 11.81 -3.06 -3.63
N PRO A 49 11.20 -2.65 -2.49
CA PRO A 49 10.41 -1.43 -2.46
C PRO A 49 11.29 -0.18 -2.71
N VAL A 50 12.55 -0.19 -2.28
CA VAL A 50 13.51 0.88 -2.62
C VAL A 50 13.72 0.98 -4.12
N ALA A 51 13.98 -0.15 -4.80
CA ALA A 51 14.18 -0.18 -6.24
C ALA A 51 12.91 0.23 -7.02
N ARG A 52 11.73 -0.22 -6.56
CA ARG A 52 10.44 0.20 -7.15
C ARG A 52 10.25 1.71 -7.00
N GLN A 53 10.54 2.27 -5.82
CA GLN A 53 10.45 3.71 -5.61
C GLN A 53 11.44 4.48 -6.47
N GLN A 54 12.67 3.97 -6.65
CA GLN A 54 13.65 4.58 -7.56
C GLN A 54 13.14 4.59 -9.00
N SER A 55 12.53 3.51 -9.48
CA SER A 55 11.94 3.47 -10.82
C SER A 55 10.85 4.53 -11.01
N THR A 56 10.05 4.81 -9.98
CA THR A 56 9.06 5.89 -10.02
C THR A 56 9.74 7.27 -10.07
N ILE A 57 10.76 7.48 -9.24
CA ILE A 57 11.55 8.73 -9.24
C ILE A 57 12.17 8.96 -10.61
N ASP A 58 12.79 7.93 -11.21
CA ASP A 58 13.42 8.01 -12.51
C ASP A 58 12.41 8.35 -13.62
N ALA A 59 11.18 7.81 -13.54
CA ALA A 59 10.12 8.14 -14.48
C ALA A 59 9.67 9.61 -14.39
N ILE A 60 9.58 10.16 -13.18
CA ILE A 60 9.21 11.57 -12.95
C ILE A 60 10.36 12.50 -13.37
N ASP A 61 11.61 12.13 -13.06
CA ASP A 61 12.81 12.84 -13.49
C ASP A 61 12.93 12.89 -15.02
N ALA A 62 12.66 11.77 -15.71
CA ALA A 62 12.64 11.71 -17.17
C ALA A 62 11.59 12.63 -17.80
N ALA A 63 10.49 12.93 -17.09
CA ALA A 63 9.49 13.90 -17.50
C ALA A 63 9.89 15.36 -17.21
N GLY A 64 11.00 15.60 -16.50
CA GLY A 64 11.44 16.94 -16.09
C GLY A 64 10.69 17.51 -14.89
N GLU A 65 9.97 16.67 -14.14
CA GLU A 65 9.05 17.08 -13.08
C GLU A 65 9.70 17.07 -11.68
N LEU A 66 11.02 16.80 -11.59
CA LEU A 66 11.76 16.90 -10.34
C LEU A 66 12.67 18.14 -10.32
N PRO A 67 12.65 18.92 -9.21
CA PRO A 67 13.52 20.08 -9.07
C PRO A 67 14.99 19.71 -8.84
N GLN A 68 15.27 18.46 -8.47
CA GLN A 68 16.61 17.92 -8.23
C GLN A 68 16.61 16.39 -8.34
N LYS A 69 17.80 15.79 -8.44
CA LYS A 69 17.94 14.33 -8.36
C LYS A 69 17.57 13.82 -6.97
N ILE A 70 16.85 12.71 -6.93
CA ILE A 70 16.41 12.05 -5.69
C ILE A 70 16.88 10.61 -5.73
N THR A 71 17.44 10.14 -4.61
CA THR A 71 17.77 8.72 -4.41
C THR A 71 16.75 8.12 -3.46
N ALA A 72 16.04 7.08 -3.90
CA ALA A 72 15.01 6.42 -3.09
C ALA A 72 15.57 5.95 -1.73
N ALA A 73 16.79 5.40 -1.70
CA ALA A 73 17.40 4.86 -0.50
C ALA A 73 17.52 5.90 0.64
N ASP A 74 17.63 7.19 0.33
CA ASP A 74 17.73 8.26 1.32
C ASP A 74 16.40 8.47 2.07
N GLY A 75 15.28 8.02 1.50
CA GLY A 75 13.94 8.09 2.09
C GLY A 75 13.50 6.83 2.84
N PHE A 76 14.33 5.78 2.87
CA PHE A 76 13.99 4.50 3.50
C PHE A 76 14.81 4.24 4.76
N ASP A 77 14.13 3.96 5.87
CA ASP A 77 14.78 3.48 7.08
C ASP A 77 14.54 1.97 7.24
N LEU A 78 15.45 1.18 6.68
CA LEU A 78 15.33 -0.28 6.65
C LEU A 78 15.41 -0.92 8.05
N ARG A 79 15.78 -0.17 9.10
CA ARG A 79 15.81 -0.68 10.48
C ARG A 79 14.42 -1.06 10.99
N PHE A 80 13.35 -0.53 10.38
CA PHE A 80 11.97 -0.84 10.76
C PHE A 80 11.42 -2.15 10.18
N ASP A 81 12.18 -2.87 9.32
CA ASP A 81 11.71 -4.15 8.77
C ASP A 81 11.36 -5.17 9.85
N ALA A 82 12.12 -5.21 10.95
CA ALA A 82 11.84 -6.07 12.09
C ALA A 82 10.49 -5.76 12.76
N ALA A 83 10.18 -4.47 12.92
CA ALA A 83 8.91 -4.02 13.49
C ALA A 83 7.73 -4.32 12.55
N ILE A 84 7.93 -4.17 11.23
CA ILE A 84 6.95 -4.59 10.22
C ILE A 84 6.73 -6.09 10.34
N THR A 85 7.80 -6.88 10.45
CA THR A 85 7.72 -8.34 10.53
C THR A 85 6.91 -8.80 11.73
N GLU A 86 7.22 -8.26 12.92
CA GLU A 86 6.48 -8.55 14.14
C GLU A 86 4.98 -8.21 13.98
N ALA A 87 4.68 -7.04 13.42
CA ALA A 87 3.30 -6.60 13.26
C ALA A 87 2.52 -7.44 12.24
N VAL A 88 3.16 -7.92 11.16
CA VAL A 88 2.54 -8.79 10.15
C VAL A 88 2.16 -10.11 10.80
N THR A 89 3.12 -10.74 11.48
CA THR A 89 2.92 -12.00 12.20
C THR A 89 1.81 -11.89 13.25
N ALA A 90 1.78 -10.80 14.02
CA ALA A 90 0.77 -10.60 15.06
C ALA A 90 -0.64 -10.28 14.53
N SER A 91 -0.76 -9.74 13.30
CA SER A 91 -2.04 -9.24 12.77
C SER A 91 -2.77 -10.24 11.85
N GLY A 92 -2.15 -11.36 11.47
CA GLY A 92 -2.75 -12.33 10.54
C GLY A 92 -2.89 -11.82 9.10
N VAL A 93 -2.16 -10.77 8.73
CA VAL A 93 -2.04 -10.31 7.33
C VAL A 93 -0.89 -11.01 6.64
N SER A 94 -0.92 -11.10 5.32
CA SER A 94 0.11 -11.78 4.53
C SER A 94 1.13 -10.81 3.95
N TYR A 95 2.34 -11.32 3.70
CA TYR A 95 3.32 -10.61 2.89
C TYR A 95 2.92 -10.55 1.42
N CYS A 96 3.45 -9.57 0.68
CA CYS A 96 3.37 -9.56 -0.78
C CYS A 96 4.17 -10.75 -1.35
N GLY A 97 3.50 -11.68 -2.02
CA GLY A 97 4.16 -12.72 -2.83
C GLY A 97 5.09 -13.64 -2.04
N VAL A 98 4.49 -14.57 -1.29
CA VAL A 98 5.05 -15.92 -1.09
C VAL A 98 4.28 -16.90 -1.96
#